data_AF-A0A1G6CLY2-F1
#
_entry.id   AF-A0A1G6CLY2-F1
#
_cell.length_a   1.000
_cell.length_b   1.000
_cell.length_c   1.000
_cell.angle_alpha   90.00
_cell.angle_beta   90.00
_cell.angle_gamma   90.00
#
_symmetry.space_group_name_H-M   'P 1'
#
loop_
_entity.id
_entity.type
_entity.pdbx_description
1 polymer ?
#
loop_
_entity_poly.entity_id
_entity_poly.type
_entity_poly.pdbx_seq_one_letter_code
_entity_poly.pdbx_strand_id
1 'polypeptide(L)'
;MAVILMLITILAVLILVFVLVKYLNHIINALMSIGGNGKSYLAKLRVGLRAIETETSHLPKQLTILNKSLTDIAGGLTVVDEELEKSINAALKQNM
;
A
#
# COMPACT_ATOMS: atom_id res chain seq x y z
N MET A 1 -38.95 34.39 -41.60
CA MET A 1 -38.02 34.80 -40.52
C MET A 1 -38.31 34.08 -39.20
N ALA A 2 -39.51 34.20 -38.62
CA ALA A 2 -39.85 33.55 -37.34
C ALA A 2 -39.74 32.01 -37.34
N VAL A 3 -40.19 31.34 -38.40
CA VAL A 3 -40.11 29.86 -38.53
C VAL A 3 -38.66 29.37 -38.56
N ILE A 4 -37.77 30.10 -39.25
CA ILE A 4 -36.34 29.73 -39.33
C ILE A 4 -35.69 29.85 -37.96
N LEU A 5 -35.97 30.94 -37.23
CA LEU A 5 -35.46 31.13 -35.86
C LEU A 5 -35.99 30.04 -34.91
N MET A 6 -37.26 29.65 -35.04
CA MET A 6 -37.86 28.55 -34.26
C MET A 6 -37.17 27.20 -34.53
N LEU A 7 -36.87 26.89 -35.80
CA LEU A 7 -36.16 25.66 -36.14
C LEU A 7 -34.73 25.66 -35.58
N ILE A 8 -34.04 26.80 -35.64
CA ILE A 8 -32.69 26.95 -35.09
C ILE A 8 -32.69 26.79 -33.57
N THR A 9 -33.66 27.36 -32.85
CA THR A 9 -33.73 27.23 -31.38
C THR A 9 -34.05 25.80 -30.95
N ILE A 10 -34.96 25.11 -31.65
CA ILE A 10 -35.25 23.68 -31.41
C ILE A 10 -33.97 22.86 -31.65
N LEU A 11 -33.28 23.09 -32.77
CA LEU A 11 -32.03 22.39 -33.08
C LEU A 11 -30.96 22.65 -32.02
N ALA A 12 -30.81 23.90 -31.56
CA ALA A 12 -29.86 24.26 -30.52
C ALA A 12 -30.14 23.53 -29.20
N VAL A 13 -31.42 23.46 -28.79
CA VAL A 13 -31.82 22.70 -27.59
C VAL A 13 -31.53 21.21 -27.75
N LEU A 14 -31.82 20.63 -28.91
CA LEU A 14 -31.52 19.22 -29.18
C LEU A 14 -30.02 18.92 -29.10
N ILE A 15 -29.17 19.80 -29.66
CA ILE A 15 -27.71 19.67 -29.58
C ILE A 15 -27.26 19.75 -28.13
N LEU A 16 -27.78 20.71 -27.35
CA LEU A 16 -27.44 20.85 -25.94
C LEU A 16 -27.79 19.57 -25.16
N VAL A 17 -29.01 19.06 -25.31
CA VAL A 17 -29.45 17.82 -24.64
C VAL A 17 -28.57 16.65 -25.04
N PHE A 18 -28.25 16.52 -26.33
CA PHE A 18 -27.36 15.48 -26.84
C PHE A 18 -25.97 15.54 -26.18
N VAL A 19 -25.39 16.74 -26.09
CA VAL A 19 -24.08 16.95 -25.45
C VAL A 19 -24.14 16.57 -23.96
N LEU A 20 -25.19 16.98 -23.24
CA LEU A 20 -25.37 16.61 -21.83
C LEU A 20 -25.43 15.11 -21.63
N VAL A 21 -26.24 14.41 -22.42
CA VAL A 21 -26.37 12.94 -22.35
C VAL A 21 -25.03 12.27 -22.63
N LYS A 22 -24.29 12.75 -23.64
CA LYS A 22 -22.97 12.21 -23.98
C LYS A 22 -21.99 12.31 -22.81
N TYR A 23 -21.89 13.49 -22.18
CA TYR A 23 -20.99 13.69 -21.05
C TYR A 23 -21.44 12.90 -19.81
N LEU A 24 -22.74 12.84 -19.54
CA LEU A 24 -23.27 12.07 -18.42
C LEU A 24 -22.93 10.58 -18.56
N ASN A 25 -23.11 10.01 -19.75
CA ASN A 25 -22.72 8.62 -20.03
C ASN A 25 -21.22 8.40 -19.86
N HIS A 26 -20.39 9.36 -20.25
CA HIS A 26 -18.94 9.28 -20.05
C HIS A 26 -18.58 9.24 -18.56
N ILE A 27 -19.19 10.11 -17.74
CA ILE A 27 -18.99 10.14 -16.29
C ILE A 27 -19.44 8.82 -15.65
N ILE A 28 -20.62 8.31 -16.02
CA ILE A 28 -21.14 7.03 -15.51
C ILE A 28 -20.15 5.90 -15.82
N ASN A 29 -19.65 5.82 -17.05
CA ASN A 29 -18.68 4.80 -17.45
C ASN A 29 -17.37 4.90 -16.64
N ALA A 30 -16.87 6.12 -16.42
CA ALA A 30 -15.70 6.34 -15.59
C ALA A 30 -15.94 5.87 -14.14
N LEU A 31 -17.05 6.26 -13.52
CA LEU A 31 -17.41 5.84 -12.17
C LEU A 31 -17.58 4.31 -12.05
N MET A 32 -18.16 3.66 -13.06
CA MET A 32 -18.27 2.20 -13.11
C MET A 32 -16.91 1.52 -13.14
N SER A 33 -15.95 2.07 -13.87
CA SER A 33 -14.58 1.53 -13.92
C SER A 33 -13.82 1.70 -12.60
N ILE A 34 -14.09 2.78 -11.87
CA ILE A 34 -13.42 3.10 -10.60
C ILE A 34 -14.00 2.27 -9.45
N GLY A 35 -15.32 2.25 -9.26
CA GLY A 35 -15.95 1.65 -8.08
C GLY A 35 -17.32 1.00 -8.27
N GLY A 36 -17.90 1.05 -9.47
CA GLY A 36 -19.30 0.62 -9.68
C GLY A 36 -19.50 -0.89 -9.86
N ASN A 37 -18.45 -1.71 -9.92
CA ASN A 37 -18.58 -3.16 -10.01
C ASN A 37 -17.46 -3.92 -9.29
N GLY A 38 -17.66 -5.22 -9.06
CA GLY A 38 -16.68 -6.08 -8.38
C GLY A 38 -15.35 -6.30 -9.12
N LYS A 39 -15.23 -5.82 -10.36
CA LYS A 39 -14.00 -5.86 -11.17
C LYS A 39 -13.31 -4.49 -11.29
N SER A 40 -13.87 -3.47 -10.65
CA SER A 40 -13.38 -2.09 -10.68
C SER A 40 -12.03 -1.93 -10.00
N TYR A 41 -11.36 -0.81 -10.24
CA TYR A 41 -10.05 -0.53 -9.65
C TYR A 41 -10.08 -0.57 -8.12
N LEU A 42 -11.09 0.03 -7.49
CA LEU A 42 -11.23 0.01 -6.03
C LEU A 42 -11.47 -1.40 -5.49
N ALA A 43 -12.24 -2.22 -6.22
CA ALA A 43 -12.45 -3.62 -5.83
C ALA A 43 -11.12 -4.40 -5.83
N LYS A 44 -10.29 -4.21 -6.86
CA LYS A 44 -8.95 -4.80 -6.95
C LYS A 44 -8.03 -4.29 -5.84
N LEU A 45 -8.00 -2.98 -5.61
CA LEU A 45 -7.19 -2.38 -4.54
C LEU A 45 -7.56 -2.91 -3.16
N ARG A 46 -8.86 -3.04 -2.87
CA ARG A 46 -9.33 -3.63 -1.60
C ARG A 46 -8.85 -5.07 -1.43
N VAL A 47 -8.95 -5.89 -2.47
CA VAL A 47 -8.49 -7.29 -2.41
C VAL A 47 -6.97 -7.34 -2.24
N GLY A 48 -6.22 -6.53 -2.99
CA GLY A 48 -4.77 -6.44 -2.87
C GLY A 48 -4.33 -5.96 -1.49
N LEU A 49 -4.96 -4.93 -0.94
CA LEU A 49 -4.66 -4.41 0.38
C LEU A 49 -4.95 -5.45 1.47
N ARG A 50 -6.05 -6.19 1.36
CA ARG A 50 -6.38 -7.28 2.29
C ARG A 50 -5.37 -8.42 2.24
N ALA A 51 -4.87 -8.76 1.05
CA ALA A 51 -3.81 -9.75 0.91
C ALA A 51 -2.52 -9.26 1.58
N ILE A 52 -2.11 -8.01 1.34
CA ILE A 52 -0.94 -7.40 2.00
C ILE A 52 -1.12 -7.43 3.52
N GLU A 53 -2.26 -6.99 4.04
CA GLU A 53 -2.56 -7.01 5.47
C GLU A 53 -2.45 -8.44 6.05
N THR A 54 -3.00 -9.43 5.36
CA THR A 54 -2.94 -10.84 5.80
C THR A 54 -1.50 -11.33 5.85
N GLU A 55 -0.74 -11.13 4.78
CA GLU A 55 0.65 -11.56 4.65
C GLU A 55 1.64 -10.75 5.50
N THR A 56 1.29 -9.53 5.93
CA THR A 56 2.19 -8.68 6.72
C THR A 56 1.80 -8.53 8.18
N SER A 57 0.59 -8.98 8.56
CA SER A 57 0.05 -8.89 9.93
C SER A 57 0.96 -9.51 11.01
N HIS A 58 1.74 -10.52 10.64
CA HIS A 58 2.63 -11.23 11.57
C HIS A 58 4.02 -10.59 11.69
N LEU A 59 4.40 -9.71 10.76
CA LEU A 59 5.74 -9.10 10.72
C LEU A 59 6.08 -8.32 12.00
N PRO A 60 5.19 -7.50 12.59
CA PRO A 60 5.53 -6.76 13.82
C PRO A 60 5.96 -7.70 14.96
N LYS A 61 5.24 -8.81 15.16
CA LYS A 61 5.57 -9.81 16.18
C LYS A 61 6.92 -10.47 15.90
N GLN A 62 7.16 -10.87 14.65
CA GLN A 62 8.42 -11.51 14.25
C GLN A 62 9.61 -10.56 14.38
N LEU A 63 9.45 -9.28 14.03
CA LEU A 63 10.47 -8.24 14.20
C LEU A 63 10.82 -8.01 15.67
N THR A 64 9.84 -7.99 16.56
CA THR A 64 10.10 -7.89 18.01
C THR A 64 10.90 -9.09 18.52
N ILE A 65 10.53 -10.31 18.11
CA ILE A 65 11.24 -11.53 18.50
C ILE A 65 12.67 -11.50 17.95
N LEU A 66 12.85 -11.19 16.67
CA LEU A 66 14.14 -11.14 16.02
C LEU A 66 15.07 -10.12 16.70
N ASN A 67 14.60 -8.89 16.93
CA ASN A 67 15.39 -7.86 17.59
C ASN A 67 15.80 -8.27 19.01
N LYS A 68 14.91 -8.94 19.75
CA LYS A 68 15.23 -9.48 21.06
C LYS A 68 16.32 -10.54 20.96
N SER A 69 16.17 -11.52 20.07
CA SER A 69 17.17 -12.57 19.88
C SER A 69 18.53 -12.01 19.47
N LEU A 70 18.57 -11.01 18.59
CA LEU A 70 19.82 -10.35 18.20
C LEU A 70 20.45 -9.59 19.37
N THR A 71 19.64 -8.95 20.22
CA THR A 71 20.12 -8.27 21.43
C THR A 71 20.71 -9.28 22.42
N ASP A 72 20.02 -10.40 22.63
CA ASP A 72 20.47 -11.48 23.53
C ASP A 72 21.79 -12.10 23.02
N ILE A 73 21.90 -12.33 21.71
CA ILE A 73 23.13 -12.83 21.06
C ILE A 73 24.27 -11.83 21.24
N ALA A 74 24.03 -10.53 20.99
CA ALA A 74 25.05 -9.50 21.16
C ALA A 74 25.57 -9.46 22.61
N GLY A 75 24.68 -9.51 23.59
CA GLY A 75 25.07 -9.59 25.00
C GLY A 75 25.88 -10.84 25.34
N GLY A 76 25.48 -12.00 24.80
CA GLY A 76 26.23 -13.24 24.95
C GLY A 76 27.63 -13.18 24.34
N LEU A 77 27.78 -12.56 23.16
CA LEU A 77 29.08 -12.37 22.52
C LEU A 77 30.02 -11.47 23.35
N THR A 78 29.49 -10.41 23.96
CA THR A 78 30.29 -9.55 24.86
C THR A 78 30.80 -10.34 26.07
N VAL A 79 29.97 -11.19 26.67
CA VAL A 79 30.39 -12.04 27.79
C VAL A 79 31.49 -13.03 27.37
N VAL A 80 31.38 -13.62 26.17
CA VAL A 80 32.41 -14.51 25.63
C VAL A 80 33.73 -13.77 25.42
N ASP A 81 33.69 -12.54 24.89
CA ASP A 81 34.86 -11.69 24.68
C ASP A 81 35.57 -11.36 26.00
N GLU A 82 34.81 -10.93 27.02
CA GLU A 82 35.34 -10.65 28.36
C GLU A 82 35.99 -11.89 29.00
N GLU A 83 35.39 -13.08 28.83
CA GLU A 83 35.91 -14.31 29.41
C GLU A 83 37.17 -14.80 28.67
N LEU A 84 37.23 -14.63 27.34
CA LEU A 84 38.43 -14.88 26.56
C LEU A 84 39.59 -13.98 26.99
N GLU A 85 39.34 -12.68 27.18
CA GLU A 85 40.35 -11.73 27.64
C GLU A 85 40.90 -12.12 29.02
N LYS A 86 40.01 -12.49 29.97
CA LYS A 86 40.42 -12.98 31.29
C LYS A 86 41.24 -14.26 31.20
N SER A 87 40.82 -15.21 30.38
CA SER A 87 41.52 -16.49 30.18
C SER A 87 42.92 -16.28 29.61
N ILE A 88 43.05 -15.42 28.60
CA ILE A 88 44.36 -15.03 28.03
C ILE A 88 45.25 -14.39 29.09
N ASN A 89 44.72 -13.43 29.85
CA ASN A 89 45.47 -12.75 30.91
C ASN A 89 45.91 -13.73 32.02
N ALA A 90 45.08 -14.70 32.38
CA ALA A 90 45.43 -15.74 33.34
C ALA A 90 46.54 -16.66 32.82
N ALA A 91 46.44 -17.08 31.55
CA ALA A 91 47.45 -17.91 30.90
C ALA A 91 48.82 -17.19 30.77
N LEU A 92 48.82 -15.88 30.50
CA LEU A 92 50.03 -15.06 30.46
C LEU A 92 50.69 -14.97 31.86
N LYS A 93 49.90 -14.78 32.91
CA LYS A 93 50.41 -14.74 34.30
C LYS A 93 50.99 -16.07 34.78
N GLN A 94 50.53 -17.20 34.24
CA GLN A 94 51.00 -18.53 34.62
C GLN A 94 52.32 -18.93 33.93
N ASN A 95 52.66 -18.25 32.82
CA ASN A 95 53.89 -18.46 32.06
C ASN A 95 55.01 -17.44 32.42
N MET A 96 54.78 -16.55 33.39
CA MET A 96 55.78 -15.67 34.01
C MET A 96 56.12 -16.18 35.41
#